data_AF-A0A1Y2FPT9-F1
#
_entry.id   AF-A0A1Y2FPT9-F1
#
_cell.length_a   1.000
_cell.length_b   1.000
_cell.length_c   1.000
_cell.angle_alpha   90.00
_cell.angle_beta   90.00
_cell.angle_gamma   90.00
#
_symmetry.space_group_name_H-M   'P 1'
#
loop_
_entity.id
_entity.type
_entity.pdbx_description
1 polymer ?
#
loop_
_entity_poly.entity_id
_entity_poly.type
_entity_poly.pdbx_seq_one_letter_code
_entity_poly.pdbx_strand_id
1 'polypeptide(L)'
;MSPTWGSAGVFYGVWARTASLNFCAEATLLLRGSLKAIDHIILRRRLNTLRIEHAEGGAESGLLKMPEEVWRLVRRCLIEEVYEMEQRVMNKLRCTSCEKEGWEEARKEGDQKGQPLKGAGEDTIEPPVKPKYRWASWSEPDCRRCASNGESFLRSQGNIARIRDILKHCGLDLVTPAESLFDTEQEWETFLPIGVSNRKEGDRCSSYPNIDTYGGSHDDIGPTTVVPFAADLLQLPADADDRFARLVAETRIPQGSDANIPEELELFNFGSYLPSLASSSGTEKPSGSASVKPCWMLYAACGQD
;
A
#
# COMPACT_ATOMS: atom_id res chain seq x y z
N MET A 1 39.19 9.53 1.13
CA MET A 1 38.10 8.54 1.26
C MET A 1 37.20 9.05 2.35
N SER A 2 36.01 9.50 1.98
CA SER A 2 34.98 9.88 2.94
C SER A 2 34.46 8.59 3.61
N PRO A 3 34.15 8.60 4.91
CA PRO A 3 33.64 7.43 5.60
C PRO A 3 32.23 7.11 5.08
N THR A 4 32.05 5.93 4.50
CA THR A 4 30.71 5.43 4.18
C THR A 4 29.97 5.11 5.48
N TRP A 5 28.77 5.63 5.62
CA TRP A 5 27.91 5.31 6.75
C TRP A 5 26.91 4.25 6.33
N GLY A 6 26.88 3.16 7.07
CA GLY A 6 25.88 2.11 6.93
C GLY A 6 25.06 2.02 8.21
N SER A 7 23.82 1.59 8.08
CA SER A 7 23.04 1.11 9.21
C SER A 7 22.31 -0.15 8.80
N ALA A 8 22.14 -1.09 9.73
CA ALA A 8 21.38 -2.30 9.51
C ALA A 8 20.47 -2.56 10.71
N GLY A 9 19.18 -2.77 10.44
CA GLY A 9 18.20 -3.00 11.48
C GLY A 9 17.32 -4.22 11.22
N VAL A 10 16.83 -4.80 12.30
CA VAL A 10 15.95 -5.97 12.28
C VAL A 10 14.53 -5.55 12.66
N PHE A 11 13.54 -6.05 11.94
CA PHE A 11 12.14 -5.77 12.21
C PHE A 11 11.25 -6.95 11.89
N TYR A 12 10.07 -6.99 12.51
CA TYR A 12 9.04 -7.94 12.17
C TYR A 12 7.98 -7.25 11.32
N GLY A 13 7.83 -7.68 10.06
CA GLY A 13 6.81 -7.14 9.20
C GLY A 13 6.91 -7.55 7.74
N VAL A 14 6.67 -6.61 6.83
CA VAL A 14 6.51 -6.87 5.38
C VAL A 14 7.10 -5.73 4.52
N TRP A 15 7.47 -6.04 3.28
CA TRP A 15 7.91 -5.07 2.27
C TRP A 15 6.77 -4.72 1.33
N ALA A 16 6.32 -3.47 1.31
CA ALA A 16 5.23 -3.05 0.43
C ALA A 16 5.72 -2.01 -0.58
N ARG A 17 5.27 -2.13 -1.84
CA ARG A 17 5.60 -1.15 -2.88
C ARG A 17 5.15 0.24 -2.46
N THR A 18 6.03 1.23 -2.64
CA THR A 18 5.78 2.63 -2.29
C THR A 18 4.53 3.17 -2.98
N ALA A 19 4.36 2.84 -4.26
CA ALA A 19 3.18 3.23 -5.04
C ALA A 19 1.87 2.68 -4.43
N SER A 20 1.84 1.38 -4.07
CA SER A 20 0.67 0.75 -3.47
C SER A 20 0.31 1.39 -2.13
N LEU A 21 1.30 1.71 -1.28
CA LEU A 21 1.03 2.38 0.00
C LEU A 21 0.53 3.80 -0.18
N ASN A 22 1.08 4.55 -1.14
CA ASN A 22 0.59 5.89 -1.45
C ASN A 22 -0.85 5.89 -1.95
N PHE A 23 -1.22 4.90 -2.74
CA PHE A 23 -2.60 4.72 -3.16
C PHE A 23 -3.51 4.45 -1.95
N CYS A 24 -3.13 3.50 -1.10
CA CYS A 24 -3.88 3.17 0.10
C CYS A 24 -4.02 4.41 1.01
N ALA A 25 -2.96 5.22 1.10
CA ALA A 25 -2.92 6.52 1.77
C ALA A 25 -4.04 7.45 1.30
N GLU A 26 -4.12 7.69 -0.01
CA GLU A 26 -5.14 8.56 -0.60
C GLU A 26 -6.55 8.02 -0.47
N ALA A 27 -6.76 6.75 -0.80
CA ALA A 27 -8.08 6.14 -0.79
C ALA A 27 -8.67 6.11 0.63
N THR A 28 -7.85 5.75 1.61
CA THR A 28 -8.31 5.67 3.01
C THR A 28 -8.71 7.04 3.54
N LEU A 29 -8.03 8.13 3.18
CA LEU A 29 -8.44 9.47 3.65
C LEU A 29 -9.89 9.80 3.29
N LEU A 30 -10.33 9.39 2.11
CA LEU A 30 -11.69 9.66 1.62
C LEU A 30 -12.70 8.69 2.23
N LEU A 31 -12.32 7.42 2.38
CA LEU A 31 -13.24 6.37 2.80
C LEU A 31 -13.32 6.16 4.30
N ARG A 32 -12.33 6.64 5.08
CA ARG A 32 -12.23 6.40 6.52
C ARG A 32 -13.48 6.81 7.28
N GLY A 33 -14.10 7.94 6.90
CA GLY A 33 -15.35 8.38 7.51
C GLY A 33 -16.48 7.38 7.29
N SER A 34 -16.66 6.96 6.03
CA SER A 34 -17.70 6.02 5.63
C SER A 34 -17.48 4.62 6.23
N LEU A 35 -16.25 4.12 6.21
CA LEU A 35 -15.89 2.81 6.78
C LEU A 35 -16.12 2.81 8.29
N LYS A 36 -15.66 3.84 9.02
CA LYS A 36 -15.92 3.98 10.46
C LYS A 36 -17.41 4.08 10.79
N ALA A 37 -18.17 4.79 9.97
CA ALA A 37 -19.62 4.88 10.16
C ALA A 37 -20.28 3.50 10.03
N ILE A 38 -19.89 2.70 9.03
CA ILE A 38 -20.38 1.33 8.86
C ILE A 38 -19.98 0.44 10.03
N ASP A 39 -18.72 0.49 10.46
CA ASP A 39 -18.25 -0.30 11.59
C ASP A 39 -19.00 0.05 12.88
N HIS A 40 -19.30 1.34 13.10
CA HIS A 40 -20.15 1.79 14.20
C HIS A 40 -21.59 1.29 14.10
N ILE A 41 -22.18 1.28 12.90
CA ILE A 41 -23.52 0.73 12.67
C ILE A 41 -23.54 -0.76 12.99
N ILE A 42 -22.58 -1.53 12.48
CA ILE A 42 -22.46 -2.97 12.75
C ILE A 42 -22.30 -3.24 14.24
N LEU A 43 -21.40 -2.52 14.91
CA LEU A 43 -21.16 -2.67 16.35
C LEU A 43 -22.42 -2.37 17.17
N ARG A 44 -23.06 -1.23 16.92
CA ARG A 44 -24.28 -0.84 17.62
C ARG A 44 -25.42 -1.82 17.38
N ARG A 45 -25.51 -2.41 16.17
CA ARG A 45 -26.48 -3.47 15.86
C ARG A 45 -26.21 -4.72 16.70
N ARG A 46 -24.98 -5.23 16.73
CA ARG A 46 -24.60 -6.40 17.53
C ARG A 46 -24.87 -6.21 19.03
N LEU A 47 -24.70 -4.98 19.51
CA LEU A 47 -24.99 -4.59 20.88
C LEU A 47 -26.46 -4.24 21.13
N ASN A 48 -27.33 -4.30 20.12
CA ASN A 48 -28.73 -3.84 20.17
C ASN A 48 -28.91 -2.39 20.69
N THR A 49 -27.93 -1.52 20.41
CA THR A 49 -27.92 -0.09 20.80
C THR A 49 -28.11 0.86 19.63
N LEU A 50 -28.30 0.35 18.41
CA LEU A 50 -28.56 1.18 17.24
C LEU A 50 -29.94 1.83 17.36
N ARG A 51 -29.96 3.15 17.56
CA ARG A 51 -31.16 3.97 17.56
C ARG A 51 -31.12 4.86 16.33
N ILE A 52 -32.19 4.87 15.55
CA ILE A 52 -32.37 5.78 14.42
C ILE A 52 -33.51 6.71 14.82
N GLU A 53 -33.26 8.02 14.80
CA GLU A 53 -34.31 9.00 15.00
C GLU A 53 -35.36 8.78 13.91
N HIS A 54 -36.59 8.51 14.32
CA HIS A 54 -37.67 8.24 13.39
C HIS A 54 -37.94 9.51 12.58
N ALA A 55 -37.86 9.39 11.25
CA ALA A 55 -38.47 10.37 10.37
C ALA A 55 -39.98 10.42 10.69
N GLU A 56 -40.57 11.61 10.68
CA GLU A 56 -41.99 11.86 10.95
C GLU A 56 -42.86 10.86 10.16
N GLY A 57 -43.55 9.95 10.86
CA GLY A 57 -44.38 8.91 10.22
C GLY A 57 -44.33 7.52 10.83
N GLY A 58 -43.49 7.25 11.84
CA GLY A 58 -43.55 6.01 12.63
C GLY A 58 -43.10 4.73 11.91
N ALA A 59 -42.61 4.83 10.66
CA ALA A 59 -41.98 3.72 9.97
C ALA A 59 -40.60 3.44 10.58
N GLU A 60 -40.35 2.19 10.96
CA GLU A 60 -38.99 1.74 11.28
C GLU A 60 -38.09 1.96 10.04
N SER A 61 -37.03 2.75 10.21
CA SER A 61 -36.08 3.04 9.13
C SER A 61 -35.52 1.74 8.55
N GLY A 62 -35.48 1.63 7.21
CA GLY A 62 -34.94 0.46 6.52
C GLY A 62 -33.53 0.08 6.98
N LEU A 63 -32.75 1.06 7.44
CA LEU A 63 -31.42 0.90 8.04
C LEU A 63 -31.40 -0.01 9.29
N LEU A 64 -32.46 0.01 10.12
CA LEU A 64 -32.60 -0.91 11.26
C LEU A 64 -32.88 -2.34 10.82
N LYS A 65 -33.57 -2.51 9.69
CA LYS A 65 -33.95 -3.82 9.15
C LYS A 65 -32.84 -4.47 8.32
N MET A 66 -31.88 -3.68 7.83
CA MET A 66 -30.78 -4.19 7.01
C MET A 66 -29.90 -5.19 7.80
N PRO A 67 -29.80 -6.45 7.35
CA PRO A 67 -28.99 -7.45 8.03
C PRO A 67 -27.50 -7.12 7.95
N GLU A 68 -26.70 -7.70 8.84
CA GLU A 68 -25.26 -7.39 8.94
C GLU A 68 -24.53 -7.70 7.63
N GLU A 69 -24.97 -8.73 6.92
CA GLU A 69 -24.47 -9.16 5.62
C GLU A 69 -24.51 -8.03 4.59
N VAL A 70 -25.57 -7.22 4.58
CA VAL A 70 -25.71 -6.10 3.65
C VAL A 70 -24.75 -4.97 4.03
N TRP A 71 -24.54 -4.70 5.32
CA TRP A 71 -23.53 -3.74 5.76
C TRP A 71 -22.11 -4.17 5.39
N ARG A 72 -21.79 -5.47 5.51
CA ARG A 72 -20.52 -6.03 5.02
C ARG A 72 -20.38 -5.89 3.51
N LEU A 73 -21.48 -6.04 2.76
CA LEU A 73 -21.50 -5.83 1.32
C LEU A 73 -21.27 -4.36 0.95
N VAL A 74 -21.94 -3.41 1.61
CA VAL A 74 -21.72 -1.97 1.40
C VAL A 74 -20.27 -1.60 1.70
N ARG A 75 -19.69 -2.14 2.78
CA ARG A 75 -18.27 -1.99 3.07
C ARG A 75 -17.39 -2.47 1.92
N ARG A 76 -17.71 -3.62 1.32
CA ARG A 76 -17.00 -4.16 0.15
C ARG A 76 -17.14 -3.27 -1.08
N CYS A 77 -18.33 -2.76 -1.37
CA CYS A 77 -18.55 -1.85 -2.50
C CYS A 77 -17.78 -0.53 -2.34
N LEU A 78 -17.73 0.04 -1.12
CA LEU A 78 -16.87 1.21 -0.85
C LEU A 78 -15.38 0.90 -1.06
N ILE A 79 -14.96 -0.32 -0.75
CA ILE A 79 -13.60 -0.78 -1.05
C ILE A 79 -13.37 -0.98 -2.56
N GLU A 80 -14.40 -1.19 -3.37
CA GLU A 80 -14.29 -1.21 -4.83
C GLU A 80 -14.16 0.21 -5.40
N GLU A 81 -14.81 1.21 -4.80
CA GLU A 81 -14.62 2.62 -5.16
C GLU A 81 -13.16 3.10 -4.97
N VAL A 82 -12.37 2.42 -4.13
CA VAL A 82 -10.92 2.62 -3.98
C VAL A 82 -10.23 2.56 -5.35
N TYR A 83 -10.60 1.60 -6.21
CA TYR A 83 -10.03 1.47 -7.55
C TYR A 83 -10.40 2.66 -8.46
N GLU A 84 -11.61 3.21 -8.34
CA GLU A 84 -11.98 4.40 -9.10
C GLU A 84 -11.19 5.62 -8.62
N MET A 85 -10.94 5.72 -7.32
CA MET A 85 -10.10 6.77 -6.75
C MET A 85 -8.65 6.66 -7.23
N GLU A 86 -8.14 5.43 -7.36
CA GLU A 86 -6.84 5.11 -7.95
C GLU A 86 -6.69 5.75 -9.33
N GLN A 87 -7.68 5.47 -10.19
CA GLN A 87 -7.72 5.96 -11.55
C GLN A 87 -7.81 7.49 -11.56
N ARG A 88 -8.56 8.11 -10.65
CA ARG A 88 -8.61 9.58 -10.52
C ARG A 88 -7.26 10.19 -10.14
N VAL A 89 -6.49 9.55 -9.26
CA VAL A 89 -5.14 10.02 -8.91
C VAL A 89 -4.21 9.87 -10.10
N MET A 90 -4.18 8.71 -10.75
CA MET A 90 -3.38 8.50 -11.96
C MET A 90 -3.73 9.51 -13.06
N ASN A 91 -5.02 9.79 -13.28
CA ASN A 91 -5.47 10.82 -14.22
C ASN A 91 -4.82 12.18 -13.95
N LYS A 92 -4.67 12.58 -12.68
CA LYS A 92 -4.04 13.85 -12.29
C LYS A 92 -2.53 13.88 -12.53
N LEU A 93 -1.88 12.71 -12.51
CA LEU A 93 -0.43 12.58 -12.71
C LEU A 93 -0.05 12.49 -14.19
N ARG A 94 -1.01 12.21 -15.08
CA ARG A 94 -0.74 12.16 -16.51
C ARG A 94 -0.38 13.54 -17.06
N CYS A 95 0.61 13.57 -17.93
CA CYS A 95 0.91 14.78 -18.68
C CYS A 95 -0.18 15.05 -19.73
N THR A 96 -0.31 16.31 -20.14
CA THR A 96 -1.33 16.75 -21.11
C THR A 96 -1.24 16.05 -22.47
N SER A 97 -0.08 15.53 -22.87
CA SER A 97 0.07 14.72 -24.10
C SER A 97 -0.60 13.36 -23.95
N CYS A 98 -0.23 12.61 -22.92
CA CYS A 98 -0.78 11.27 -22.66
C CYS A 98 -2.28 11.31 -22.36
N GLU A 99 -2.77 12.39 -21.75
CA GLU A 99 -4.19 12.59 -21.57
C GLU A 99 -4.91 12.70 -22.92
N LYS A 100 -4.44 13.57 -23.83
CA LYS A 100 -5.02 13.74 -25.16
C LYS A 100 -4.95 12.47 -26.00
N GLU A 101 -3.80 11.80 -26.00
CA GLU A 101 -3.60 10.53 -26.71
C GLU A 101 -4.61 9.48 -26.25
N GLY A 102 -4.84 9.35 -24.94
CA GLY A 102 -5.80 8.36 -24.44
C GLY A 102 -7.25 8.64 -24.79
N TRP A 103 -7.62 9.92 -24.93
CA TRP A 103 -8.93 10.32 -25.45
C TRP A 103 -9.06 10.10 -26.96
N GLU A 104 -7.99 10.33 -27.72
CA GLU A 104 -7.97 10.09 -29.17
C GLU A 104 -8.05 8.60 -29.50
N GLU A 105 -7.33 7.74 -28.77
CA GLU A 105 -7.41 6.29 -28.91
C GLU A 105 -8.82 5.78 -28.61
N ALA A 106 -9.43 6.25 -27.53
CA ALA A 106 -10.80 5.88 -27.16
C ALA A 106 -11.84 6.30 -28.23
N ARG A 107 -11.66 7.49 -28.83
CA ARG A 107 -12.52 7.97 -29.92
C ARG A 107 -12.38 7.11 -31.18
N LYS A 108 -11.15 6.82 -31.60
CA LYS A 108 -10.87 5.99 -32.79
C LYS A 108 -11.50 4.61 -32.68
N GLU A 109 -11.48 4.00 -31.49
CA GLU A 109 -12.08 2.68 -31.29
C GLU A 109 -13.62 2.72 -31.26
N GLY A 110 -14.20 3.79 -30.69
CA GLY A 110 -15.64 4.04 -30.76
C GLY A 110 -16.12 4.16 -32.21
N ASP A 111 -15.37 4.90 -33.03
CA ASP A 111 -15.67 5.08 -34.46
C ASP A 111 -15.49 3.77 -35.26
N GLN A 112 -14.48 2.96 -34.93
CA GLN A 112 -14.20 1.68 -35.62
C GLN A 112 -15.19 0.56 -35.29
N LYS A 113 -15.84 0.57 -34.13
CA LYS A 113 -16.86 -0.43 -33.77
C LYS A 113 -18.18 -0.21 -34.50
N GLY A 114 -18.27 0.81 -35.37
CA GLY A 114 -19.46 1.05 -36.18
C GLY A 114 -20.71 1.23 -35.34
N GLN A 115 -20.58 1.73 -34.10
CA GLN A 115 -21.74 2.23 -33.37
C GLN A 115 -22.17 3.50 -34.11
N PRO A 116 -23.30 3.48 -34.85
CA PRO A 116 -23.79 4.71 -35.42
C PRO A 116 -24.05 5.66 -34.25
N LEU A 117 -23.57 6.90 -34.37
CA LEU A 117 -24.13 8.05 -33.66
C LEU A 117 -25.61 8.14 -34.05
N LYS A 118 -26.46 7.28 -33.47
CA LYS A 118 -27.89 7.32 -33.68
C LYS A 118 -28.37 8.60 -33.02
N GLY A 119 -28.81 9.52 -33.88
CA GLY A 119 -29.29 10.82 -33.48
C GLY A 119 -30.37 10.70 -32.41
N ALA A 120 -30.25 11.56 -31.41
CA ALA A 120 -31.31 12.19 -30.65
C ALA A 120 -32.67 11.46 -30.68
N GLY A 121 -32.74 10.34 -29.97
CA GLY A 121 -33.98 9.73 -29.50
C GLY A 121 -33.76 9.40 -28.03
N GLU A 122 -34.60 9.95 -27.17
CA GLU A 122 -34.53 9.95 -25.72
C GLU A 122 -34.21 8.57 -25.08
N ASP A 123 -33.47 8.64 -23.97
CA ASP A 123 -33.39 7.65 -22.89
C ASP A 123 -32.58 6.35 -23.08
N THR A 124 -31.57 6.34 -23.94
CA THR A 124 -30.46 5.37 -23.79
C THR A 124 -29.19 6.12 -23.41
N ILE A 125 -28.90 6.20 -22.10
CA ILE A 125 -27.63 6.71 -21.59
C ILE A 125 -26.54 5.73 -22.01
N GLU A 126 -26.00 5.88 -23.21
CA GLU A 126 -24.79 5.15 -23.59
C GLU A 126 -23.68 5.52 -22.60
N PRO A 127 -22.93 4.53 -22.09
CA PRO A 127 -21.88 4.79 -21.12
C PRO A 127 -20.86 5.75 -21.76
N PRO A 128 -20.43 6.81 -21.05
CA PRO A 128 -19.49 7.78 -21.58
C PRO A 128 -18.22 7.06 -22.04
N VAL A 129 -17.75 7.40 -23.25
CA VAL A 129 -16.50 6.87 -23.82
C VAL A 129 -15.40 7.02 -22.77
N LYS A 130 -14.86 5.89 -22.29
CA LYS A 130 -13.79 5.90 -21.30
C LYS A 130 -12.44 6.04 -22.03
N PRO A 131 -11.56 6.97 -21.59
CA PRO A 131 -10.25 7.14 -22.18
C PRO A 131 -9.43 5.86 -21.99
N LYS A 132 -8.61 5.51 -23.00
CA LYS A 132 -7.70 4.37 -22.95
C LYS A 132 -6.28 4.87 -22.77
N TYR A 133 -5.74 4.70 -21.59
CA TYR A 133 -4.39 5.16 -21.29
C TYR A 133 -3.42 3.98 -21.37
N ARG A 134 -2.22 4.22 -21.91
CA ARG A 134 -1.11 3.25 -21.84
C ARG A 134 -0.70 2.98 -20.40
N TRP A 135 -0.62 4.04 -19.60
CA TRP A 135 -0.43 3.95 -18.16
C TRP A 135 -1.79 3.80 -17.46
N ALA A 136 -2.26 2.56 -17.32
CA ALA A 136 -3.55 2.21 -16.72
C ALA A 136 -3.45 1.55 -15.33
N SER A 137 -2.23 1.26 -14.88
CA SER A 137 -1.89 0.68 -13.58
C SER A 137 -0.67 1.39 -13.00
N TRP A 138 -0.37 1.22 -11.71
CA TRP A 138 0.78 1.87 -11.04
C TRP A 138 2.15 1.27 -11.36
N SER A 139 2.27 0.56 -12.47
CA SER A 139 3.57 0.27 -13.07
C SER A 139 4.26 1.56 -13.49
N GLU A 140 5.58 1.51 -13.70
CA GLU A 140 6.30 2.67 -14.24
C GLU A 140 5.68 3.09 -15.58
N PRO A 141 5.34 4.38 -15.77
CA PRO A 141 4.78 4.85 -17.03
C PRO A 141 5.87 4.98 -18.10
N ASP A 142 5.59 4.47 -19.32
CA ASP A 142 6.45 4.65 -20.49
C ASP A 142 6.77 6.14 -20.81
N CYS A 143 5.89 7.04 -20.39
CA CYS A 143 6.07 8.47 -20.61
C CYS A 143 6.92 9.09 -19.49
N ARG A 144 8.13 9.56 -19.83
CA ARG A 144 9.05 10.25 -18.92
C ARG A 144 8.43 11.39 -18.11
N ARG A 145 7.48 12.15 -18.69
CA ARG A 145 6.79 13.23 -17.94
C ARG A 145 5.82 12.69 -16.90
N CYS A 146 5.08 11.63 -17.23
CA CYS A 146 4.22 10.94 -16.28
C CYS A 146 5.07 10.27 -15.17
N ALA A 147 6.22 9.69 -15.54
CA ALA A 147 7.17 9.11 -14.59
C ALA A 147 7.64 10.15 -13.58
N SER A 148 8.12 11.31 -14.07
CA SER A 148 8.55 12.41 -13.21
C SER A 148 7.42 12.98 -12.33
N ASN A 149 6.20 13.12 -12.86
CA ASN A 149 5.05 13.56 -12.07
C ASN A 149 4.72 12.59 -10.94
N GLY A 150 4.76 11.29 -11.23
CA GLY A 150 4.48 10.28 -10.23
C GLY A 150 5.58 10.10 -9.21
N GLU A 151 6.86 10.17 -9.59
CA GLU A 151 7.98 10.22 -8.64
C GLU A 151 7.84 11.39 -7.66
N SER A 152 7.56 12.59 -8.19
CA SER A 152 7.31 13.79 -7.37
C SER A 152 6.15 13.58 -6.39
N PHE A 153 5.08 12.92 -6.86
CA PHE A 153 3.96 12.54 -6.01
C PHE A 153 4.38 11.54 -4.92
N LEU A 154 5.04 10.43 -5.28
CA LEU A 154 5.47 9.38 -4.36
C LEU A 154 6.40 9.92 -3.26
N ARG A 155 7.30 10.86 -3.62
CA ARG A 155 8.30 11.46 -2.71
C ARG A 155 7.75 12.61 -1.87
N SER A 156 6.53 13.07 -2.13
CA SER A 156 6.00 14.24 -1.41
C SER A 156 5.87 13.95 0.10
N GLN A 157 6.36 14.87 0.93
CA GLN A 157 6.28 14.74 2.39
C GLN A 157 4.84 14.55 2.89
N GLY A 158 3.88 15.19 2.20
CA GLY A 158 2.46 15.03 2.49
C GLY A 158 1.99 13.58 2.33
N ASN A 159 2.44 12.88 1.29
CA ASN A 159 2.05 11.51 1.03
C ASN A 159 2.67 10.52 2.03
N ILE A 160 3.95 10.70 2.37
CA ILE A 160 4.60 9.88 3.39
C ILE A 160 3.94 10.09 4.77
N ALA A 161 3.55 11.32 5.09
CA ALA A 161 2.78 11.59 6.32
C ALA A 161 1.45 10.84 6.34
N ARG A 162 0.75 10.75 5.20
CA ARG A 162 -0.50 9.99 5.05
C ARG A 162 -0.28 8.49 5.18
N ILE A 163 0.77 7.94 4.55
CA ILE A 163 1.17 6.54 4.74
C ILE A 163 1.38 6.26 6.23
N ARG A 164 2.17 7.09 6.92
CA ARG A 164 2.41 6.93 8.35
C ARG A 164 1.12 7.00 9.17
N ASP A 165 0.17 7.86 8.81
CA ASP A 165 -1.13 7.94 9.52
C ASP A 165 -1.92 6.63 9.43
N ILE A 166 -1.96 5.99 8.25
CA ILE A 166 -2.61 4.69 8.08
C ILE A 166 -1.89 3.59 8.84
N LEU A 167 -0.56 3.53 8.72
CA LEU A 167 0.23 2.53 9.41
C LEU A 167 0.05 2.64 10.93
N LYS A 168 0.12 3.87 11.46
CA LYS A 168 -0.15 4.14 12.88
C LYS A 168 -1.53 3.70 13.31
N HIS A 169 -2.54 3.89 12.46
CA HIS A 169 -3.90 3.40 12.74
C HIS A 169 -3.95 1.88 12.93
N CYS A 170 -3.15 1.16 12.15
CA CYS A 170 -3.02 -0.30 12.22
C CYS A 170 -2.10 -0.76 13.37
N GLY A 171 -1.39 0.15 14.04
CA GLY A 171 -0.35 -0.17 15.04
C GLY A 171 1.00 -0.56 14.42
N LEU A 172 1.24 -0.14 13.18
CA LEU A 172 2.44 -0.36 12.37
C LEU A 172 3.19 0.96 12.16
N ASP A 173 4.44 0.88 11.69
CA ASP A 173 5.22 2.06 11.30
C ASP A 173 6.16 1.74 10.12
N LEU A 174 6.66 2.79 9.46
CA LEU A 174 7.74 2.65 8.48
C LEU A 174 9.05 2.33 9.20
N VAL A 175 9.78 1.32 8.72
CA VAL A 175 11.05 0.84 9.29
C VAL A 175 12.22 1.56 8.64
N THR A 176 12.18 2.88 8.65
CA THR A 176 13.23 3.68 8.03
C THR A 176 13.57 4.87 8.91
N PRO A 177 14.86 5.22 9.05
CA PRO A 177 15.26 6.50 9.60
C PRO A 177 14.50 7.62 8.86
N ALA A 178 13.91 8.55 9.60
CA ALA A 178 13.02 9.56 9.04
C ALA A 178 13.66 10.46 7.97
N GLU A 179 14.98 10.38 7.79
CA GLU A 179 15.78 11.25 6.92
C GLU A 179 16.35 10.52 5.68
N SER A 180 16.53 9.19 5.69
CA SER A 180 17.22 8.48 4.60
C SER A 180 16.31 7.99 3.46
N LEU A 181 14.98 8.07 3.62
CA LEU A 181 14.02 7.72 2.58
C LEU A 181 14.05 8.66 1.36
N PHE A 182 14.71 9.81 1.49
CA PHE A 182 14.54 10.95 0.60
C PHE A 182 15.71 11.21 -0.34
N ASP A 183 16.89 10.63 -0.06
CA ASP A 183 18.10 10.84 -0.86
C ASP A 183 18.38 9.73 -1.87
N THR A 184 17.80 8.54 -1.69
CA THR A 184 17.91 7.49 -2.70
C THR A 184 16.90 7.77 -3.82
N GLU A 185 17.32 7.52 -5.06
CA GLU A 185 16.45 7.56 -6.24
C GLU A 185 15.30 6.57 -6.01
N GLN A 186 14.22 7.04 -5.38
CA GLN A 186 13.03 6.24 -5.13
C GLN A 186 12.40 5.97 -6.50
N GLU A 187 12.68 4.79 -7.02
CA GLU A 187 12.06 4.23 -8.22
C GLU A 187 10.62 3.81 -7.92
N TRP A 188 9.80 3.71 -8.96
CA TRP A 188 8.40 3.26 -8.89
C TRP A 188 8.23 1.91 -8.20
N GLU A 189 9.25 1.06 -8.32
CA GLU A 189 9.30 -0.28 -7.77
C GLU A 189 9.93 -0.35 -6.36
N THR A 190 10.27 0.80 -5.76
CA THR A 190 10.87 0.82 -4.43
C THR A 190 9.91 0.24 -3.40
N PHE A 191 10.40 -0.72 -2.61
CA PHE A 191 9.68 -1.28 -1.50
C PHE A 191 9.98 -0.51 -0.21
N LEU A 192 8.93 -0.17 0.53
CA LEU A 192 9.02 0.39 1.87
C LEU A 192 8.87 -0.73 2.90
N PRO A 193 9.78 -0.80 3.88
CA PRO A 193 9.66 -1.74 4.96
C PRO A 193 8.62 -1.24 5.96
N ILE A 194 7.62 -2.07 6.24
CA ILE A 194 6.58 -1.82 7.24
C ILE A 194 6.77 -2.82 8.36
N GLY A 195 6.81 -2.34 9.60
CA GLY A 195 7.06 -3.16 10.77
C GLY A 195 6.09 -2.90 11.90
N VAL A 196 6.05 -3.84 12.82
CA VAL A 196 5.48 -3.59 14.15
C VAL A 196 6.45 -2.69 14.89
N SER A 197 5.97 -1.54 15.36
CA SER A 197 6.76 -0.69 16.24
C SER A 197 7.04 -1.46 17.54
N ASN A 198 8.29 -1.87 17.75
CA ASN A 198 8.72 -2.48 18.99
C ASN A 198 8.78 -1.41 20.08
N ARG A 199 8.70 -1.83 21.36
CA ARG A 199 8.71 -0.90 22.50
C ARG A 199 9.86 0.11 22.35
N LYS A 200 9.53 1.40 22.41
CA LYS A 200 10.50 2.49 22.51
C LYS A 200 11.16 2.44 23.89
N GLU A 201 12.14 1.58 24.06
CA GLU A 201 13.04 1.67 25.21
C GLU A 201 14.35 2.31 24.74
N GLY A 202 14.52 3.58 25.08
CA GLY A 202 15.70 4.37 24.70
C GLY A 202 15.37 5.65 23.93
N ASP A 203 15.87 6.76 24.44
CA ASP A 203 15.86 8.06 23.78
C ASP A 203 16.92 8.06 22.67
N ARG A 204 16.50 7.80 21.43
CA ARG A 204 16.80 8.59 20.20
C ARG A 204 16.56 7.77 18.92
N CYS A 205 15.61 8.26 18.14
CA CYS A 205 15.55 8.16 16.68
C CYS A 205 15.19 6.84 15.96
N SER A 206 15.09 5.67 16.58
CA SER A 206 14.57 4.47 15.86
C SER A 206 13.63 3.61 16.71
N SER A 207 12.52 3.18 16.09
CA SER A 207 11.53 2.25 16.69
C SER A 207 11.94 0.77 16.57
N TYR A 208 13.17 0.51 16.12
CA TYR A 208 13.66 -0.80 15.71
C TYR A 208 15.12 -0.96 16.15
N PRO A 209 15.54 -2.18 16.55
CA PRO A 209 16.95 -2.45 16.81
C PRO A 209 17.77 -2.17 15.55
N ASN A 210 18.65 -1.16 15.63
CA ASN A 210 19.51 -0.73 14.53
C ASN A 210 20.97 -0.74 14.98
N ILE A 211 21.86 -1.10 14.06
CA ILE A 211 23.31 -1.07 14.23
C ILE A 211 23.83 -0.01 13.27
N ASP A 212 24.36 1.07 13.82
CA ASP A 212 25.12 2.03 13.02
C ASP A 212 26.52 1.47 12.80
N THR A 213 26.97 1.41 11.55
CA THR A 213 28.36 1.04 11.21
C THR A 213 29.29 2.24 11.23
N TYR A 214 28.85 3.34 11.84
CA TYR A 214 29.60 4.59 11.96
C TYR A 214 30.86 4.39 12.80
N GLY A 215 32.03 4.65 12.21
CA GLY A 215 33.24 4.93 12.98
C GLY A 215 34.09 3.73 13.41
N GLY A 216 33.87 2.53 12.88
CA GLY A 216 34.92 1.53 12.91
C GLY A 216 36.07 2.00 12.01
N SER A 217 37.29 2.07 12.55
CA SER A 217 38.46 2.07 11.67
C SER A 217 38.29 0.87 10.72
N HIS A 218 38.65 1.02 9.43
CA HIS A 218 38.58 -0.09 8.48
C HIS A 218 39.35 -1.34 8.93
N ASP A 219 40.14 -1.24 10.02
CA ASP A 219 40.99 -2.28 10.57
C ASP A 219 40.35 -3.11 11.71
N ASP A 220 39.27 -2.64 12.37
CA ASP A 220 38.69 -3.32 13.56
C ASP A 220 37.35 -4.03 13.31
N ILE A 221 36.63 -3.71 12.23
CA ILE A 221 35.40 -4.41 11.85
C ILE A 221 35.79 -5.45 10.79
N GLY A 222 36.15 -6.64 11.25
CA GLY A 222 36.32 -7.79 10.34
C GLY A 222 35.04 -8.04 9.52
N PRO A 223 35.10 -8.83 8.43
CA PRO A 223 33.96 -9.09 7.53
C PRO A 223 32.74 -9.76 8.21
N THR A 224 32.85 -10.09 9.50
CA THR A 224 31.84 -10.77 10.31
C THR A 224 31.80 -10.19 11.73
N THR A 225 31.19 -9.02 11.89
CA THR A 225 30.88 -8.51 13.23
C THR A 225 29.55 -9.09 13.69
N VAL A 226 29.58 -9.88 14.77
CA VAL A 226 28.37 -10.37 15.44
C VAL A 226 27.97 -9.35 16.48
N VAL A 227 26.79 -8.76 16.31
CA VAL A 227 26.23 -7.84 17.30
C VAL A 227 25.17 -8.56 18.12
N PRO A 228 25.34 -8.69 19.45
CA PRO A 228 24.33 -9.30 20.30
C PRO A 228 23.14 -8.34 20.48
N PHE A 229 21.93 -8.82 20.24
CA PHE A 229 20.70 -8.14 20.64
C PHE A 229 20.15 -8.77 21.91
N ALA A 230 19.63 -7.94 22.81
CA ALA A 230 18.89 -8.44 23.96
C ALA A 230 17.60 -9.13 23.47
N ALA A 231 17.26 -10.28 24.06
CA ALA A 231 16.15 -11.12 23.59
C ALA A 231 14.77 -10.46 23.74
N ASP A 232 14.65 -9.51 24.66
CA ASP A 232 13.48 -8.66 24.87
C ASP A 232 13.21 -7.70 23.70
N LEU A 233 14.24 -7.26 22.97
CA LEU A 233 14.08 -6.45 21.75
C LEU A 233 13.41 -7.20 20.60
N LEU A 234 13.40 -8.53 20.66
CA LEU A 234 12.75 -9.42 19.71
C LEU A 234 11.36 -9.89 20.19
N GLN A 235 10.89 -9.40 21.34
CA GLN A 235 9.53 -9.73 21.79
C GLN A 235 8.49 -9.00 20.96
N LEU A 236 7.64 -9.79 20.30
CA LEU A 236 6.52 -9.27 19.54
C LEU A 236 5.31 -9.03 20.44
N PRO A 237 4.55 -7.96 20.19
CA PRO A 237 3.20 -7.84 20.72
C PRO A 237 2.36 -9.06 20.35
N ALA A 238 1.50 -9.52 21.27
CA ALA A 238 0.62 -10.66 21.02
C ALA A 238 -0.35 -10.43 19.84
N ASP A 239 -0.59 -9.17 19.47
CA ASP A 239 -1.45 -8.75 18.37
C ASP A 239 -0.67 -8.40 17.09
N ALA A 240 0.61 -8.77 16.98
CA ALA A 240 1.46 -8.41 15.83
C ALA A 240 0.84 -8.82 14.48
N ASP A 241 0.38 -10.06 14.35
CA ASP A 241 -0.25 -10.56 13.13
C ASP A 241 -1.57 -9.86 12.82
N ASP A 242 -2.37 -9.59 13.85
CA ASP A 242 -3.65 -8.89 13.73
C ASP A 242 -3.47 -7.47 13.19
N ARG A 243 -2.35 -6.80 13.51
CA ARG A 243 -2.02 -5.48 12.97
C ARG A 243 -1.85 -5.49 11.45
N PHE A 244 -1.17 -6.50 10.90
CA PHE A 244 -1.03 -6.65 9.45
C PHE A 244 -2.34 -7.11 8.80
N ALA A 245 -3.11 -7.97 9.46
CA ALA A 245 -4.44 -8.36 8.98
C ALA A 245 -5.37 -7.15 8.85
N ARG A 246 -5.34 -6.23 9.83
CA ARG A 246 -6.06 -4.94 9.76
C ARG A 246 -5.59 -4.09 8.59
N LEU A 247 -4.27 -3.94 8.40
CA LEU A 247 -3.73 -3.18 7.27
C LEU A 247 -4.30 -3.70 5.95
N VAL A 248 -4.19 -5.00 5.69
CA VAL A 248 -4.72 -5.63 4.47
C VAL A 248 -6.23 -5.40 4.33
N ALA A 249 -6.99 -5.60 5.41
CA ALA A 249 -8.45 -5.51 5.40
C ALA A 249 -8.99 -4.08 5.21
N GLU A 250 -8.21 -3.06 5.57
CA GLU A 250 -8.57 -1.64 5.43
C GLU A 250 -8.08 -1.03 4.12
N THR A 251 -6.93 -1.47 3.63
CA THR A 251 -6.26 -0.80 2.50
C THR A 251 -6.43 -1.51 1.16
N ARG A 252 -6.93 -2.76 1.15
CA ARG A 252 -7.06 -3.59 -0.05
C ARG A 252 -5.76 -3.66 -0.86
N ILE A 253 -4.60 -3.62 -0.18
CA ILE A 253 -3.30 -3.93 -0.76
C ILE A 253 -3.47 -5.26 -1.54
N PRO A 254 -3.36 -5.25 -2.88
CA PRO A 254 -3.80 -6.37 -3.70
C PRO A 254 -3.16 -7.68 -3.27
N GLN A 255 -3.94 -8.56 -2.64
CA GLN A 255 -3.48 -9.92 -2.37
C GLN A 255 -3.54 -10.67 -3.70
N GLY A 256 -2.40 -10.79 -4.38
CA GLY A 256 -2.28 -11.41 -5.70
C GLY A 256 -3.00 -12.75 -5.75
N SER A 257 -4.21 -12.77 -6.33
CA SER A 257 -5.01 -13.99 -6.45
C SER A 257 -6.12 -13.91 -7.51
N ASP A 258 -6.01 -13.04 -8.53
CA ASP A 258 -6.87 -13.13 -9.70
C ASP A 258 -6.04 -13.15 -10.99
N ALA A 259 -6.24 -14.21 -11.76
CA ALA A 259 -5.38 -14.75 -12.82
C ALA A 259 -5.24 -13.89 -14.11
N ASN A 260 -5.34 -12.57 -14.02
CA ASN A 260 -5.02 -11.63 -15.10
C ASN A 260 -4.56 -10.24 -14.60
N ILE A 261 -4.23 -10.12 -13.31
CA ILE A 261 -3.61 -8.92 -12.74
C ILE A 261 -2.12 -9.25 -12.53
N PRO A 262 -1.17 -8.42 -13.00
CA PRO A 262 0.26 -8.65 -12.77
C PRO A 262 0.56 -8.93 -11.29
N GLU A 263 1.47 -9.86 -11.02
CA GLU A 263 1.93 -10.38 -9.71
C GLU A 263 2.52 -9.29 -8.76
N GLU A 264 1.76 -8.24 -8.42
CA GLU A 264 2.36 -6.99 -7.93
C GLU A 264 2.07 -6.66 -6.47
N LEU A 265 2.14 -7.68 -5.62
CA LEU A 265 2.79 -7.56 -4.31
C LEU A 265 3.69 -8.76 -4.12
N GLU A 266 4.93 -8.62 -4.58
CA GLU A 266 6.04 -9.38 -4.01
C GLU A 266 6.30 -8.80 -2.61
N LEU A 267 5.43 -9.10 -1.65
CA LEU A 267 5.78 -8.93 -0.25
C LEU A 267 6.82 -10.01 0.07
N PHE A 268 8.08 -9.65 -0.17
CA PHE A 268 9.21 -10.56 -0.06
C PHE A 268 9.36 -11.09 1.36
N ASN A 269 9.26 -12.40 1.52
CA ASN A 269 9.78 -13.10 2.70
C ASN A 269 11.24 -13.47 2.40
N PHE A 270 12.19 -12.76 3.00
CA PHE A 270 13.61 -13.08 2.85
C PHE A 270 13.95 -14.54 3.25
N GLY A 271 13.14 -15.16 4.11
CA GLY A 271 13.31 -16.53 4.56
C GLY A 271 13.20 -17.60 3.46
N SER A 272 12.46 -17.33 2.36
CA SER A 272 12.36 -18.28 1.25
C SER A 272 13.56 -18.24 0.29
N TYR A 273 14.40 -17.21 0.36
CA TYR A 273 15.58 -17.02 -0.51
C TYR A 273 16.91 -17.38 0.16
N LEU A 274 16.95 -17.50 1.48
CA LEU A 274 18.17 -17.95 2.18
C LEU A 274 18.63 -19.36 1.75
N PRO A 275 17.74 -20.34 1.50
CA PRO A 275 18.16 -21.65 0.97
C PRO A 275 18.68 -21.58 -0.47
N SER A 276 18.13 -20.69 -1.32
CA SER A 276 18.54 -20.54 -2.73
C SER A 276 19.81 -19.71 -2.92
N LEU A 277 20.14 -18.83 -1.97
CA LEU A 277 21.47 -18.22 -1.87
C LEU A 277 22.54 -19.19 -1.34
N ALA A 278 22.13 -20.20 -0.55
CA ALA A 278 23.01 -21.26 -0.05
C ALA A 278 23.13 -22.48 -0.98
N SER A 279 22.25 -22.61 -1.98
CA SER A 279 22.16 -23.79 -2.84
C SER A 279 21.97 -23.40 -4.31
N SER A 280 23.06 -23.44 -5.07
CA SER A 280 23.02 -23.34 -6.53
C SER A 280 22.52 -24.66 -7.16
N SER A 281 21.23 -24.98 -7.04
CA SER A 281 20.57 -25.93 -7.95
C SER A 281 19.05 -25.97 -7.78
N GLY A 282 18.32 -25.70 -8.86
CA GLY A 282 16.95 -26.18 -9.05
C GLY A 282 15.85 -25.17 -8.72
N THR A 283 15.42 -24.43 -9.75
CA THR A 283 14.19 -23.64 -9.78
C THR A 283 12.96 -24.53 -9.78
N GLU A 284 12.24 -24.59 -8.65
CA GLU A 284 10.80 -24.84 -8.64
C GLU A 284 10.09 -23.56 -8.18
N LYS A 285 9.27 -23.00 -9.09
CA LYS A 285 8.43 -21.83 -8.82
C LYS A 285 7.26 -22.30 -7.94
N PRO A 286 7.07 -21.80 -6.71
CA PRO A 286 5.95 -22.20 -5.88
C PRO A 286 4.64 -21.65 -6.47
N SER A 287 3.82 -22.53 -7.03
CA SER A 287 2.46 -22.21 -7.49
C SER A 287 1.48 -22.36 -6.32
N GLY A 288 1.24 -21.27 -5.60
CA GLY A 288 0.18 -21.16 -4.61
C GLY A 288 0.00 -19.70 -4.24
N SER A 289 -1.24 -19.23 -4.13
CA SER A 289 -1.55 -17.87 -3.69
C SER A 289 -1.04 -17.68 -2.26
N ALA A 290 0.21 -17.25 -2.13
CA ALA A 290 0.85 -17.08 -0.85
C ALA A 290 0.22 -15.89 -0.14
N SER A 291 -0.67 -16.14 0.81
CA SER A 291 -1.10 -15.13 1.76
C SER A 291 0.18 -14.60 2.43
N VAL A 292 0.46 -13.32 2.25
CA VAL A 292 1.67 -12.74 2.78
C VAL A 292 1.58 -12.75 4.30
N LYS A 293 2.55 -13.40 4.94
CA LYS A 293 2.67 -13.45 6.39
C LYS A 293 3.84 -12.56 6.81
N PRO A 294 3.65 -11.70 7.83
CA PRO A 294 4.75 -10.93 8.38
C PRO A 294 5.84 -11.86 8.92
N CYS A 295 7.09 -11.46 8.77
CA CYS A 295 8.24 -12.24 9.20
C CYS A 295 9.35 -11.33 9.71
N TRP A 296 10.35 -11.93 10.38
CA TRP A 296 11.56 -11.21 10.75
C TRP A 296 12.40 -10.92 9.50
N MET A 297 12.77 -9.66 9.33
CA MET A 297 13.48 -9.16 8.17
C MET A 297 14.60 -8.23 8.62
N LEU A 298 15.63 -8.14 7.78
CA LEU A 298 16.74 -7.21 7.91
C LEU A 298 16.56 -6.11 6.87
N TYR A 299 16.76 -4.86 7.25
CA TYR A 299 17.02 -3.78 6.30
C TYR A 299 18.46 -3.32 6.49
N ALA A 300 19.12 -2.95 5.40
CA ALA A 300 20.40 -2.29 5.41
C ALA A 300 20.29 -1.01 4.60
N ALA A 301 20.69 0.12 5.17
CA ALA A 301 20.82 1.39 4.50
C ALA A 301 22.31 1.69 4.36
N CYS A 302 22.79 1.78 3.13
CA CYS A 302 24.14 2.25 2.83
C CYS A 302 24.01 3.70 2.34
N GLY A 303 24.63 4.64 3.04
CA GLY A 303 24.83 5.99 2.53
C GLY A 303 25.81 5.96 1.37
N GLN A 304 25.39 6.45 0.21
CA GLN A 304 26.29 6.83 -0.87
C GLN A 304 26.54 8.34 -0.72
N ASP A 305 27.81 8.74 -0.71
CA ASP A 305 28.21 10.16 -0.80
C ASP A 305 27.96 10.71 -2.21
#